data_AF-A0A067FKR6-F1
#
_entry.id   AF-A0A067FKR6-F1
#
_cell.length_a   1.000
_cell.length_b   1.000
_cell.length_c   1.000
_cell.angle_alpha   90.00
_cell.angle_beta   90.00
_cell.angle_gamma   90.00
#
_symmetry.space_group_name_H-M   'P 1'
#
loop_
_entity.id
_entity.type
_entity.pdbx_description
1 polymer ?
#
loop_
_entity_poly.entity_id
_entity_poly.type
_entity_poly.pdbx_seq_one_letter_code
_entity_poly.pdbx_strand_id
1 'polypeptide(L)'
;MGTVIDSHFLALTAIVTVGYQLLFFVITALFKFDKVTDFAGSTNFIIIALLTLILKGSWHFRQVVLTFLAVVWGLRLALFLLM
;
A
#
# COMPACT_ATOMS: atom_id res chain seq x y z
N MET A 1 16.66 -6.63 -15.43
CA MET A 1 15.28 -6.71 -14.89
C MET A 1 15.39 -7.46 -13.57
N GLY A 2 15.43 -6.74 -12.44
CA GLY A 2 15.71 -7.33 -11.14
C GLY A 2 14.52 -8.12 -10.61
N THR A 3 14.50 -9.42 -10.85
CA THR A 3 13.55 -10.34 -10.24
C THR A 3 13.96 -10.54 -8.78
N VAL A 4 13.48 -9.69 -7.89
CA VAL A 4 13.84 -9.82 -6.46
C VAL A 4 13.16 -11.05 -5.86
N ILE A 5 11.95 -11.45 -6.31
CA ILE A 5 11.30 -12.73 -5.94
C ILE A 5 10.37 -13.29 -7.04
N ASP A 6 9.66 -12.45 -7.82
CA ASP A 6 8.68 -12.93 -8.83
C ASP A 6 8.59 -11.98 -10.05
N SER A 7 8.33 -12.53 -11.24
CA SER A 7 8.25 -11.80 -12.53
C SER A 7 7.15 -10.74 -12.53
N HIS A 8 6.09 -10.93 -11.74
CA HIS A 8 4.96 -9.99 -11.62
C HIS A 8 4.92 -9.22 -10.29
N PHE A 9 5.93 -9.34 -9.42
CA PHE A 9 5.98 -8.70 -8.08
C PHE A 9 4.84 -9.03 -7.11
N LEU A 10 3.94 -9.96 -7.46
CA LEU A 10 2.75 -10.32 -6.67
C LEU A 10 3.11 -10.87 -5.28
N ALA A 11 4.07 -11.80 -5.22
CA ALA A 11 4.52 -12.38 -3.95
C ALA A 11 5.11 -11.34 -3.00
N LEU A 12 5.89 -10.39 -3.53
CA LEU A 12 6.49 -9.31 -2.74
C LEU A 12 5.42 -8.35 -2.22
N THR A 13 4.46 -7.97 -3.06
CA THR A 13 3.33 -7.13 -2.61
C THR A 13 2.46 -7.84 -1.57
N ALA A 14 2.27 -9.16 -1.67
CA ALA A 14 1.52 -9.93 -0.70
C ALA A 14 2.23 -9.99 0.66
N ILE A 15 3.54 -10.24 0.68
CA ILE A 15 4.34 -10.25 1.92
C ILE A 15 4.31 -8.88 2.60
N VAL A 16 4.49 -7.80 1.84
CA VAL A 16 4.42 -6.43 2.37
C VAL A 16 3.02 -6.14 2.93
N THR A 17 1.97 -6.55 2.22
CA THR A 17 0.58 -6.37 2.66
C THR A 17 0.34 -7.06 4.00
N VAL A 18 0.69 -8.35 4.09
CA VAL A 18 0.46 -9.18 5.27
C VAL A 18 1.29 -8.68 6.45
N GLY A 19 2.57 -8.37 6.24
CA GLY A 19 3.44 -7.86 7.29
C GLY A 19 2.95 -6.51 7.87
N TYR A 20 2.57 -5.58 6.99
CA TYR A 20 2.07 -4.27 7.41
C TYR A 20 0.72 -4.38 8.14
N GLN A 21 -0.24 -5.15 7.61
CA GLN A 21 -1.54 -5.34 8.25
C GLN A 21 -1.44 -6.06 9.59
N LEU A 22 -0.58 -7.07 9.71
CA LEU A 22 -0.38 -7.78 10.99
C LEU A 22 0.27 -6.89 12.05
N LEU A 23 1.27 -6.08 11.68
CA LEU A 23 1.89 -5.14 12.61
C LEU A 23 0.88 -4.13 13.16
N PHE A 24 0.09 -3.52 12.27
CA PHE A 24 -0.94 -2.58 12.69
C PHE A 24 -2.08 -3.24 13.47
N PHE A 25 -2.42 -4.49 13.15
CA PHE A 25 -3.37 -5.27 13.94
C PHE A 25 -2.88 -5.51 15.37
N VAL A 26 -1.61 -5.88 15.55
CA VAL A 26 -1.01 -6.07 16.89
C VAL A 26 -1.00 -4.75 17.67
N ILE A 27 -0.65 -3.64 17.01
CA ILE A 27 -0.67 -2.31 17.63
C ILE A 27 -2.08 -1.92 18.06
N THR A 28 -3.08 -2.09 17.20
CA THR A 28 -4.48 -1.80 17.51
C THR A 28 -5.02 -2.70 18.63
N ALA A 29 -4.66 -3.98 18.63
CA ALA A 29 -5.06 -4.91 19.69
C ALA A 29 -4.51 -4.51 21.07
N LEU A 30 -3.30 -3.94 21.12
CA LEU A 30 -2.68 -3.46 22.36
C LEU A 30 -3.25 -2.11 22.82
N PHE A 31 -3.49 -1.19 21.89
CA PHE A 31 -3.85 0.20 22.19
C PHE A 31 -5.36 0.50 22.12
N LYS A 32 -6.18 -0.45 21.62
CA LYS A 32 -7.65 -0.32 21.41
C LYS A 32 -8.08 0.91 20.59
N PHE A 33 -7.25 1.34 19.65
CA PHE A 33 -7.58 2.41 18.72
C PHE A 33 -7.93 1.84 17.35
N ASP A 34 -9.19 1.44 17.14
CA ASP A 34 -9.65 0.80 15.90
C ASP A 34 -9.43 1.67 14.65
N LYS A 35 -9.45 3.00 14.83
CA LYS A 35 -9.14 4.00 13.80
C LYS A 35 -7.76 3.82 13.16
N VAL A 36 -6.79 3.25 13.88
CA VAL A 36 -5.40 3.09 13.43
C VAL A 36 -5.27 1.92 12.44
N THR A 37 -5.94 0.80 12.68
CA THR A 37 -6.01 -0.32 11.71
C THR A 37 -6.69 0.11 10.41
N ASP A 38 -7.73 0.90 10.55
CA ASP A 38 -8.54 1.41 9.45
C ASP A 38 -7.74 2.37 8.55
N PHE A 39 -6.95 3.26 9.17
CA PHE A 39 -5.97 4.09 8.46
C PHE A 39 -4.82 3.25 7.84
N ALA A 40 -4.35 2.22 8.53
CA ALA A 40 -3.32 1.31 8.01
C ALA A 40 -3.76 0.56 6.75
N GLY A 41 -5.05 0.21 6.65
CA GLY A 41 -5.63 -0.39 5.43
C GLY A 41 -5.54 0.54 4.22
N SER A 42 -5.91 1.81 4.39
CA SER A 42 -5.87 2.80 3.30
C SER A 42 -4.44 3.12 2.83
N THR A 43 -3.50 3.21 3.77
CA THR A 43 -2.09 3.51 3.47
C THR A 43 -1.36 2.33 2.83
N ASN A 44 -1.76 1.10 3.12
CA ASN A 44 -1.23 -0.09 2.44
C ASN A 44 -1.44 -0.03 0.92
N PHE A 45 -2.63 0.41 0.49
CA PHE A 45 -2.94 0.55 -0.94
C PHE A 45 -2.02 1.55 -1.65
N ILE A 46 -1.70 2.65 -0.96
CA ILE A 46 -0.75 3.68 -1.43
C ILE A 46 0.66 3.10 -1.53
N ILE A 47 1.11 2.39 -0.48
CA ILE A 47 2.44 1.77 -0.41
C ILE A 47 2.63 0.77 -1.55
N ILE A 48 1.67 -0.13 -1.78
CA ILE A 48 1.74 -1.14 -2.85
C ILE A 48 1.78 -0.48 -4.24
N ALA A 49 0.99 0.58 -4.47
CA ALA A 49 0.96 1.31 -5.73
C ALA A 49 2.30 2.01 -6.05
N LEU A 50 2.94 2.60 -5.05
CA LEU A 50 4.27 3.18 -5.16
C LEU A 50 5.36 2.11 -5.34
N LEU A 51 5.32 1.06 -4.52
CA LEU A 51 6.26 -0.04 -4.55
C LEU A 51 6.28 -0.71 -5.94
N THR A 52 5.12 -1.00 -6.51
CA THR A 52 4.99 -1.61 -7.84
C THR A 52 5.47 -0.68 -8.96
N LEU A 53 5.26 0.63 -8.85
CA LEU A 53 5.77 1.60 -9.82
C LEU A 53 7.31 1.64 -9.81
N ILE A 54 7.90 1.71 -8.61
CA ILE A 54 9.35 1.82 -8.41
C ILE A 54 10.06 0.53 -8.83
N LEU A 55 9.56 -0.64 -8.40
CA LEU A 55 10.17 -1.94 -8.70
C LEU A 55 10.06 -2.32 -10.18
N LYS A 56 8.96 -1.96 -10.86
CA LYS A 56 8.82 -2.24 -12.29
C LYS A 56 9.74 -1.37 -13.14
N GLY A 57 10.10 -0.17 -12.67
CA GLY A 57 11.06 0.73 -13.34
C GLY A 57 10.64 1.19 -14.75
N SER A 58 9.39 0.91 -15.16
CA SER A 58 8.87 1.27 -16.47
C SER A 58 8.10 2.58 -16.38
N TRP A 59 8.80 3.69 -16.63
CA TRP A 59 8.27 5.05 -16.56
C TRP A 59 7.41 5.42 -17.77
N HIS A 60 6.42 4.60 -18.09
CA HIS A 60 5.41 4.97 -19.08
C HIS A 60 4.44 5.96 -18.45
N PHE A 61 4.14 7.05 -19.17
CA PHE A 61 3.23 8.11 -18.73
C PHE A 61 1.90 7.57 -18.17
N ARG A 62 1.34 6.55 -18.84
CA ARG A 62 0.10 5.88 -18.42
C ARG A 62 0.18 5.26 -17.03
N GLN A 63 1.30 4.62 -16.69
CA GLN A 63 1.47 3.97 -15.39
C GLN A 63 1.66 4.99 -14.27
N VAL A 64 2.40 6.07 -14.54
CA VAL A 64 2.58 7.16 -13.58
C VAL A 64 1.24 7.81 -13.24
N VAL A 65 0.42 8.09 -14.25
CA VAL A 65 -0.93 8.64 -14.06
C VAL A 65 -1.81 7.67 -13.26
N LEU A 66 -1.81 6.37 -13.59
CA LEU A 66 -2.57 5.36 -12.84
C LEU A 66 -2.15 5.26 -11.37
N THR A 67 -0.85 5.23 -11.09
CA THR A 67 -0.34 5.22 -9.71
C THR A 67 -0.72 6.50 -8.98
N PHE A 68 -0.64 7.67 -9.64
CA PHE A 68 -1.04 8.93 -9.03
C PHE A 68 -2.53 8.95 -8.67
N LEU A 69 -3.40 8.51 -9.57
CA LEU A 69 -4.84 8.36 -9.30
C LEU A 69 -5.09 7.39 -8.13
N ALA A 70 -4.35 6.27 -8.06
CA ALA A 70 -4.46 5.33 -6.95
C ALA A 70 -4.02 5.94 -5.61
N VAL A 71 -2.96 6.76 -5.59
CA VAL A 71 -2.51 7.49 -4.39
C VAL A 71 -3.55 8.52 -3.96
N VAL A 72 -4.08 9.33 -4.89
CA VAL A 72 -5.12 10.33 -4.61
C VAL A 72 -6.38 9.66 -4.05
N TRP A 73 -6.78 8.52 -4.61
CA TRP A 73 -7.91 7.75 -4.13
C TRP A 73 -7.68 7.17 -2.73
N GLY A 74 -6.50 6.57 -2.49
CA GLY A 74 -6.11 6.06 -1.18
C GLY A 74 -6.09 7.16 -0.12
N LEU A 75 -5.55 8.34 -0.46
CA LEU A 75 -5.52 9.50 0.43
C LEU A 75 -6.92 10.02 0.74
N ARG A 76 -7.83 10.05 -0.25
CA ARG A 76 -9.24 10.41 -0.04
C ARG A 76 -9.92 9.47 0.96
N LEU A 77 -9.67 8.17 0.87
CA LEU A 77 -10.22 7.19 1.81
C LEU A 77 -9.61 7.35 3.22
N ALA A 78 -8.29 7.56 3.29
CA ALA A 78 -7.57 7.80 4.55
C ALA A 78 -8.07 9.05 5.29
N LEU A 79 -8.29 10.15 4.56
CA LEU A 79 -8.81 11.41 5.10
C LEU A 79 -10.26 11.28 5.56
N PHE A 80 -11.10 10.52 4.84
CA PHE A 80 -12.49 10.26 5.25
C PHE A 80 -12.57 9.51 6.59
N LEU A 81 -11.60 8.65 6.90
CA LEU A 81 -11.57 7.92 8.17
C LEU A 81 -10.99 8.74 9.35
N LEU A 82 -10.17 9.76 9.04
CA LEU A 82 -9.57 10.68 10.01
C LEU A 82 -10.47 11.85 10.39
N MET A 83 -11.41 12.26 9.53
CA MET A 83 -12.49 13.21 9.85
C MET A 83 -13.64 12.53 10.59
#